data_AF-A0A5N7ZCF8-F1
#
_entry.id   AF-A0A5N7ZCF8-F1
#
_cell.length_a   1.000
_cell.length_b   1.000
_cell.length_c   1.000
_cell.angle_alpha   90.00
_cell.angle_beta   90.00
_cell.angle_gamma   90.00
#
_symmetry.space_group_name_H-M   'P 1'
#
loop_
_entity.id
_entity.type
_entity.pdbx_description
1 polymer ?
#
loop_
_entity_poly.entity_id
_entity_poly.type
_entity_poly.pdbx_seq_one_letter_code
_entity_poly.pdbx_strand_id
1 'polypeptide(L)' 'MVIMWVLFGIGNSGMAQQKGEMEFGVNLGGNFAAISQNNKGNSNSTFNMNVAVFTDYYFSNQWSIKAKLIYD' A
#
# COMPACT_ATOMS: atom_id res chain seq x y z
N MET A 1 3.81 -12.38 -19.59
CA MET A 1 2.93 -11.86 -18.52
C MET A 1 3.66 -10.71 -17.87
N VAL A 2 3.22 -9.47 -18.07
CA VAL A 2 3.87 -8.28 -17.50
C VAL A 2 2.98 -7.82 -16.35
N ILE A 3 3.50 -7.83 -15.12
CA ILE A 3 2.79 -7.32 -13.95
C ILE A 3 3.20 -5.87 -13.77
N MET A 4 2.24 -4.96 -13.88
CA MET A 4 2.42 -3.53 -13.69
C MET A 4 1.91 -3.15 -12.31
N TRP A 5 2.81 -2.73 -11.42
CA TRP A 5 2.48 -2.20 -10.10
C TRP A 5 2.42 -0.67 -10.19
N VAL A 6 1.22 -0.08 -10.04
CA VAL A 6 1.05 1.37 -9.93
C VAL A 6 0.83 1.70 -8.45
N LEU A 7 1.76 2.47 -7.87
CA LEU A 7 1.63 3.03 -6.52
C LEU A 7 1.27 4.51 -6.63
N PHE A 8 0.05 4.86 -6.21
CA PHE A 8 -0.37 6.25 -6.03
C PHE A 8 -0.09 6.65 -4.57
N GLY A 9 0.68 7.72 -4.36
CA GLY A 9 0.95 8.28 -3.04
C GLY A 9 0.55 9.76 -3.00
N ILE A 10 -0.32 10.12 -2.07
CA ILE A 10 -0.61 11.53 -1.73
C ILE A 10 0.45 11.95 -0.70
N GLY A 11 1.34 12.88 -1.06
CA GLY A 11 2.38 13.40 -0.17
C GLY A 11 1.85 14.56 0.67
N ASN A 12 1.86 14.42 2.00
CA ASN A 12 1.71 15.55 2.91
C ASN A 12 3.08 16.24 3.03
N SER A 13 3.17 17.51 2.63
CA SER A 13 4.30 18.38 2.93
C SER A 13 4.17 18.87 4.38
N GLY A 14 4.64 18.08 5.34
CA GLY A 14 4.58 18.45 6.75
C GLY A 14 5.63 17.72 7.57
N MET A 15 6.67 18.46 7.98
CA MET A 15 7.80 18.08 8.85
C MET A 15 8.74 17.02 8.24
N ALA A 16 10.02 17.38 8.10
CA ALA A 16 11.03 16.46 7.59
C ALA A 16 11.24 15.34 8.61
N GLN A 17 11.00 14.09 8.19
CA GLN A 17 11.29 12.86 8.93
C GLN A 17 12.67 12.91 9.63
N GLN A 18 12.66 12.90 10.97
CA GLN A 18 13.86 12.92 11.81
C GLN A 18 14.10 11.56 12.46
N LYS A 19 15.37 11.25 12.68
CA LYS A 19 15.78 10.07 13.44
C LYS A 19 15.14 10.04 14.82
N GLY A 20 14.54 8.91 15.15
CA GLY A 20 13.85 8.65 16.41
C GLY A 20 12.37 8.99 16.37
N GLU A 21 11.87 9.60 15.30
CA GLU A 21 10.45 9.86 15.14
C GLU A 21 9.69 8.57 14.87
N MET A 22 8.46 8.53 15.40
CA MET A 22 7.51 7.46 15.20
C MET A 22 6.24 8.06 14.62
N GLU A 23 5.88 7.62 13.42
CA GLU A 23 4.67 8.03 12.74
C GLU A 23 3.62 6.93 12.82
N PHE A 24 2.35 7.33 12.93
CA PHE A 24 1.22 6.41 12.93
C PHE A 24 0.20 6.88 11.91
N GLY A 25 -0.51 5.94 11.30
CA GLY A 25 -1.53 6.28 10.35
C GLY A 25 -2.49 5.14 10.05
N VAL A 26 -3.54 5.51 9.33
CA VAL A 26 -4.54 4.58 8.79
C VAL A 26 -4.49 4.61 7.27
N ASN A 27 -4.83 3.49 6.65
CA ASN A 27 -4.84 3.34 5.20
C ASN A 27 -6.13 2.61 4.79
N LEU A 28 -6.71 3.06 3.68
CA LEU A 28 -7.75 2.35 2.96
C LEU A 28 -7.15 1.92 1.63
N GLY A 29 -7.22 0.62 1.33
CA GLY A 29 -6.69 0.04 0.10
C GLY A 29 -7.77 -0.67 -0.71
N GLY A 30 -7.58 -0.74 -2.01
CA GLY A 30 -8.41 -1.52 -2.92
C GLY A 30 -7.53 -2.43 -3.78
N ASN A 31 -7.85 -3.72 -3.80
CA ASN A 31 -7.19 -4.73 -4.61
C ASN A 31 -8.09 -5.11 -5.79
N PHE A 32 -7.55 -5.06 -7.00
CA PHE A 32 -8.23 -5.50 -8.21
C PHE A 32 -7.45 -6.64 -8.85
N ALA A 33 -8.10 -7.78 -9.07
CA ALA A 33 -7.52 -8.92 -9.75
C ALA A 33 -8.43 -9.35 -10.90
N ALA A 34 -7.87 -9.32 -12.11
CA ALA A 34 -8.52 -9.84 -13.32
C ALA A 34 -7.69 -11.01 -13.87
N ILE A 35 -8.34 -12.15 -14.05
CA ILE A 35 -7.74 -13.26 -14.81
C ILE A 35 -8.02 -12.96 -16.29
N SER A 36 -7.03 -13.08 -17.16
CA SER A 36 -7.20 -12.96 -18.61
C SER A 36 -6.80 -14.28 -19.25
N GLN A 37 -7.78 -15.06 -19.68
CA GLN A 37 -7.55 -16.34 -20.34
C GLN A 37 -7.58 -16.13 -21.86
N ASN A 38 -6.43 -16.38 -22.51
CA ASN A 38 -6.12 -16.03 -23.90
C ASN A 38 -7.03 -16.57 -25.01
N ASN A 39 -8.16 -17.25 -24.72
CA ASN A 39 -9.06 -17.75 -25.77
C ASN A 39 -10.50 -18.12 -25.35
N LYS A 40 -10.97 -17.78 -24.14
CA LYS A 40 -12.38 -17.97 -23.74
C LYS A 40 -12.80 -16.82 -22.83
N GLY A 41 -14.04 -16.37 -22.99
CA GLY A 41 -14.60 -15.11 -22.50
C GLY A 41 -14.21 -14.70 -21.08
N ASN A 42 -14.13 -13.37 -20.93
CA ASN A 42 -13.76 -12.58 -19.75
C ASN A 42 -13.80 -13.34 -18.42
N SER A 43 -12.63 -13.61 -17.85
CA SER A 43 -12.52 -14.31 -16.58
C SER A 43 -12.90 -13.37 -15.44
N ASN A 44 -13.60 -13.93 -14.45
CA ASN A 44 -14.19 -13.23 -13.31
C ASN A 44 -13.23 -12.19 -12.69
N SER A 45 -13.60 -10.91 -12.74
CA SER A 45 -12.85 -9.83 -12.12
C SER A 45 -13.25 -9.71 -10.65
N THR A 46 -12.29 -9.74 -9.74
CA THR A 46 -12.54 -9.61 -8.30
C THR A 46 -11.98 -8.28 -7.79
N PHE A 47 -12.78 -7.58 -6.99
CA PHE A 47 -12.40 -6.36 -6.30
C PHE A 47 -12.58 -6.59 -4.80
N ASN A 48 -11.55 -6.31 -4.00
CA ASN A 48 -11.62 -6.32 -2.55
C ASN A 48 -11.13 -4.99 -1.96
N MET A 49 -11.70 -4.57 -0.85
CA MET A 49 -11.26 -3.40 -0.09
C MET A 49 -10.64 -3.84 1.23
N ASN A 50 -9.60 -3.15 1.67
CA ASN A 50 -9.02 -3.39 2.97
C ASN A 50 -8.81 -2.09 3.75
N VAL A 51 -8.82 -2.25 5.07
CA VAL A 51 -8.47 -1.19 6.01
C VAL A 51 -7.23 -1.62 6.76
N ALA A 52 -6.33 -0.68 7.00
CA ALA A 52 -5.08 -0.95 7.68
C ALA A 52 -4.70 0.17 8.64
N VAL A 53 -4.01 -0.22 9.70
CA VAL A 53 -3.29 0.71 10.57
C VAL A 53 -1.80 0.44 10.41
N PHE A 54 -0.97 1.48 10.50
CA PHE A 54 0.47 1.33 10.40
C PHE A 54 1.20 2.22 11.41
N THR A 55 2.40 1.78 11.74
CA THR A 55 3.40 2.55 12.48
C THR A 55 4.71 2.53 11.72
N ASP A 56 5.40 3.66 11.65
CA ASP A 56 6.68 3.83 10.97
C ASP A 56 7.70 4.41 11.94
N TYR A 57 8.81 3.69 12.17
CA TYR A 57 9.87 4.11 13.08
C TYR A 57 11.13 4.48 12.29
N TYR A 58 11.52 5.75 12.35
CA TYR A 58 12.68 6.29 11.63
C TYR A 58 13.95 6.07 12.44
N PHE A 59 14.70 5.00 12.17
CA PHE A 59 16.00 4.76 12.83
C PHE A 59 17.13 5.63 12.25
N SER A 60 16.90 6.28 11.11
CA SER A 60 17.76 7.27 10.48
C SER A 60 16.89 8.33 9.77
N ASN A 61 17.46 9.49 9.43
CA ASN A 61 16.77 10.54 8.64
C ASN A 61 16.40 10.07 7.22
N GLN A 62 16.94 8.93 6.79
CA GLN A 62 16.75 8.37 5.45
C GLN A 62 16.08 7.00 5.46
N TRP A 63 16.02 6.33 6.62
CA TRP A 63 15.58 4.95 6.71
C TRP A 63 14.64 4.75 7.89
N SER A 64 13.60 3.97 7.64
CA SER A 64 12.59 3.64 8.63
C SER A 64 12.18 2.17 8.54
N ILE A 65 11.53 1.67 9.60
CA ILE A 65 10.89 0.36 9.64
C ILE A 65 9.39 0.60 9.85
N LYS A 66 8.59 0.12 8.90
CA LYS A 66 7.14 0.23 8.93
C LYS A 66 6.49 -1.11 9.24
N ALA A 67 5.67 -1.15 10.30
CA ALA A 67 4.75 -2.25 10.56
C ALA A 67 3.34 -1.84 10.13
N LYS A 68 2.64 -2.74 9.45
CA LYS A 68 1.27 -2.53 8.97
C LYS A 68 0.41 -3.74 9.33
N LEU A 69 -0.75 -3.49 9.92
CA LEU A 69 -1.78 -4.49 10.19
C LEU A 69 -2.94 -4.21 9.23
N ILE A 70 -3.31 -5.19 8.41
CA ILE A 70 -4.33 -5.06 7.36
C ILE A 70 -5.48 -6.02 7.66
N TYR A 71 -6.70 -5.56 7.42
CA TYR A 71 -7.92 -6.35 7.43
C TYR A 71 -8.59 -6.26 6.06
N ASP A 72 -8.71 -7.40 5.37
CA ASP A 72 -9.29 -7.57 4.02
C ASP A 72 -10.77 -7.99 4.02
#